data_AF-E4YZV3-F1
#
_entry.id   AF-E4YZV3-F1
#
_cell.length_a   1.000
_cell.length_b   1.000
_cell.length_c   1.000
_cell.angle_alpha   90.00
_cell.angle_beta   90.00
_cell.angle_gamma   90.00
#
_symmetry.space_group_name_H-M   'P 1'
#
loop_
_entity.id
_entity.type
_entity.pdbx_description
1 polymer ?
#
loop_
_entity_poly.entity_id
_entity_poly.type
_entity_poly.pdbx_seq_one_letter_code
_entity_poly.pdbx_strand_id
1 'polypeptide(L)'
;MPESDYREDVGADTPYPYHVFFIIGNEFCERYAYYGMRSILIIFLTYFLGFSKDESTIIYHSYIALCYFFPLIGGIIADSYLGKFRTILILSIVYLFGMVMMTVSAVPFGDDNTPNQTNTILALCALATVAIGTGGIKPCVAALGGDQFQDTEKGREQLSGFFSLFYASINAGSLMSTFVSPILRELQCFDRADCYAIAFIVPACLMFVAIIAFVAGSSKYVQKPSSGNVFGQFVKAVCPCGDKSRYTAAQMKEFKSVLPIIVMYIPLPFFWALFSMQGSRWTLSATQTEGWVGNAKIRPDQMQIMNPIMILAFLPLFQYCVYPALEWCGIKMTPLRKMSAGQLLTALAFVVAGFVQLAIDADLTPIPDYKDQNSVRVLNGLADEDFTAKSSYWNFVEDYDPYVSPKEKSGSMRVRAILINPNVNYHLRYHLIDSDGIEQRMVVDKTVLPGNKEDESTEFDRGNFKIKAYFMIGSIDERS
;
A
#
# COMPACT_ATOMS: atom_id res chain seq x y z
N MET A 1 -62.88 32.58 16.01
CA MET A 1 -61.53 32.92 15.51
C MET A 1 -60.69 31.66 15.64
N PRO A 2 -60.13 31.11 14.56
CA PRO A 2 -59.25 29.97 14.66
C PRO A 2 -57.86 30.44 15.09
N GLU A 3 -57.26 29.72 16.04
CA GLU A 3 -55.83 29.76 16.35
C GLU A 3 -55.06 29.29 15.12
N SER A 4 -54.61 30.24 14.30
CA SER A 4 -53.63 30.00 13.25
C SER A 4 -52.24 29.96 13.88
N ASP A 5 -51.79 28.73 14.16
CA ASP A 5 -50.47 28.20 13.79
C ASP A 5 -49.30 29.22 13.79
N TYR A 6 -48.75 29.50 14.98
CA TYR A 6 -47.40 30.03 15.15
C TYR A 6 -46.46 28.84 15.41
N ARG A 7 -46.22 28.01 14.37
CA ARG A 7 -44.98 27.26 14.28
C ARG A 7 -43.93 28.21 13.73
N GLU A 8 -43.15 28.82 14.61
CA GLU A 8 -41.94 29.52 14.17
C GLU A 8 -41.09 28.56 13.31
N ASP A 9 -40.78 29.01 12.10
CA ASP A 9 -39.90 28.40 11.11
C ASP A 9 -38.42 28.43 11.59
N VAL A 10 -38.14 27.86 12.77
CA VAL A 10 -36.78 27.83 13.36
C VAL A 10 -35.80 26.98 12.50
N GLY A 11 -36.27 26.33 11.44
CA GLY A 11 -35.46 25.53 10.52
C GLY A 11 -34.93 26.25 9.27
N ALA A 12 -35.41 27.45 8.94
CA ALA A 12 -35.17 28.03 7.61
C ALA A 12 -33.74 28.56 7.41
N ASP A 13 -33.03 28.95 8.48
CA ASP A 13 -31.82 29.78 8.37
C ASP A 13 -30.58 29.20 9.07
N THR A 14 -30.40 27.88 9.07
CA THR A 14 -29.13 27.27 9.51
C THR A 14 -28.07 27.37 8.40
N PRO A 15 -27.04 28.23 8.51
CA PRO A 15 -26.01 28.36 7.47
C PRO A 15 -25.05 27.15 7.50
N TYR A 16 -24.53 26.77 6.33
CA TYR A 16 -23.57 25.67 6.26
C TYR A 16 -22.26 26.06 6.99
N PRO A 17 -21.76 25.22 7.92
CA PRO A 17 -20.56 25.53 8.69
C PRO A 17 -19.30 25.48 7.81
N TYR A 18 -18.87 26.60 7.24
CA TYR A 18 -17.70 26.66 6.33
C TYR A 18 -16.39 26.14 6.95
N HIS A 19 -16.27 26.11 8.28
CA HIS A 19 -15.08 25.57 8.94
C HIS A 19 -14.92 24.05 8.75
N VAL A 20 -15.97 23.33 8.33
CA VAL A 20 -15.86 21.90 7.99
C VAL A 20 -14.95 21.64 6.79
N PHE A 21 -14.71 22.64 5.92
CA PHE A 21 -13.76 22.49 4.81
C PHE A 21 -12.31 22.30 5.28
N PHE A 22 -11.94 22.80 6.46
CA PHE A 22 -10.65 22.47 7.07
C PHE A 22 -10.56 20.99 7.47
N ILE A 23 -11.68 20.39 7.92
CA ILE A 23 -11.75 18.97 8.27
C ILE A 23 -11.70 18.10 7.01
N ILE A 24 -12.42 18.50 5.95
CA ILE A 24 -12.42 17.79 4.65
C ILE A 24 -11.05 17.88 3.97
N GLY A 25 -10.41 19.05 3.98
CA GLY A 25 -9.05 19.22 3.46
C GLY A 25 -8.04 18.38 4.24
N ASN A 26 -8.16 18.33 5.57
CA ASN A 26 -7.35 17.45 6.40
C ASN A 26 -7.57 15.97 6.05
N GLU A 27 -8.83 15.53 5.88
CA GLU A 27 -9.15 14.16 5.46
C GLU A 27 -8.54 13.84 4.08
N PHE A 28 -8.66 14.75 3.11
CA PHE A 28 -8.04 14.56 1.79
C PHE A 28 -6.53 14.32 1.90
N CYS A 29 -5.80 15.19 2.59
CA CYS A 29 -4.36 15.09 2.74
C CYS A 29 -3.94 13.82 3.50
N GLU A 30 -4.70 13.44 4.53
CA GLU A 30 -4.43 12.24 5.30
C GLU A 30 -4.69 10.97 4.51
N ARG A 31 -5.77 10.93 3.72
CA ARG A 31 -6.04 9.81 2.81
C ARG A 31 -4.99 9.72 1.70
N TYR A 32 -4.55 10.86 1.16
CA TYR A 32 -3.43 10.90 0.22
C TYR A 32 -2.17 10.30 0.86
N ALA A 33 -1.82 10.71 2.08
CA ALA A 33 -0.61 10.24 2.73
C ALA A 33 -0.66 8.74 3.05
N TYR A 34 -1.80 8.26 3.55
CA TYR A 34 -2.02 6.85 3.86
C TYR A 34 -1.90 5.96 2.61
N TYR A 35 -2.64 6.29 1.55
CA TYR A 35 -2.67 5.47 0.33
C TYR A 35 -1.38 5.63 -0.49
N GLY A 36 -0.78 6.82 -0.52
CA GLY A 36 0.48 7.08 -1.23
C GLY A 36 1.62 6.22 -0.70
N MET A 37 1.88 6.28 0.62
CA MET A 37 2.88 5.41 1.25
C MET A 37 2.53 3.92 1.05
N ARG A 38 1.27 3.54 1.32
CA ARG A 38 0.84 2.14 1.26
C ARG A 38 0.98 1.54 -0.16
N SER A 39 0.79 2.35 -1.21
CA SER A 39 0.83 1.86 -2.59
C SER A 39 2.20 1.31 -2.99
N ILE A 40 3.27 2.00 -2.57
CA ILE A 40 4.66 1.65 -2.89
C ILE A 40 5.35 0.81 -1.81
N LEU A 41 4.71 0.63 -0.65
CA LEU A 41 5.33 0.03 0.54
C LEU A 41 5.83 -1.39 0.29
N ILE A 42 5.06 -2.25 -0.38
CA ILE A 42 5.50 -3.64 -0.62
C ILE A 42 6.75 -3.69 -1.50
N ILE A 43 6.82 -2.83 -2.51
CA ILE A 43 7.97 -2.72 -3.42
C ILE A 43 9.18 -2.16 -2.67
N PHE A 44 8.98 -1.17 -1.79
CA PHE A 44 10.04 -0.66 -0.90
C PHE A 44 10.63 -1.74 0.00
N LEU A 45 9.77 -2.54 0.67
CA LEU A 45 10.22 -3.62 1.55
C LEU A 45 11.02 -4.68 0.78
N THR A 46 10.54 -5.08 -0.41
CA THR A 46 11.17 -6.14 -1.19
C THR A 46 12.43 -5.68 -1.91
N TYR A 47 12.41 -4.55 -2.62
CA TYR A 47 13.49 -4.17 -3.51
C TYR A 47 14.48 -3.16 -2.91
N PHE A 48 14.02 -2.27 -2.03
CA PHE A 48 14.92 -1.34 -1.34
C PHE A 48 15.52 -2.01 -0.09
N LEU A 49 14.70 -2.47 0.86
CA LEU A 49 15.21 -3.08 2.09
C LEU A 49 15.72 -4.53 1.91
N GLY A 50 15.36 -5.19 0.81
CA GLY A 50 15.86 -6.52 0.48
C GLY A 50 15.22 -7.66 1.27
N PHE A 51 14.02 -7.46 1.83
CA PHE A 51 13.26 -8.55 2.44
C PHE A 51 12.75 -9.52 1.38
N SER A 52 12.60 -10.80 1.75
CA SER A 52 11.91 -11.75 0.88
C SER A 52 10.46 -11.30 0.60
N LYS A 53 9.85 -11.83 -0.49
CA LYS A 53 8.45 -11.55 -0.83
C LYS A 53 7.49 -11.90 0.31
N ASP A 54 7.80 -12.96 1.05
CA ASP A 54 6.99 -13.44 2.17
C ASP A 54 7.14 -12.54 3.40
N GLU A 55 8.38 -12.21 3.80
CA GLU A 55 8.63 -11.26 4.89
C GLU A 55 8.02 -9.89 4.59
N SER A 56 8.19 -9.38 3.37
CA SER A 56 7.59 -8.13 2.92
C SER A 56 6.06 -8.15 3.06
N THR A 57 5.44 -9.27 2.69
CA THR A 57 3.99 -9.47 2.82
C THR A 57 3.55 -9.50 4.29
N ILE A 58 4.31 -10.17 5.16
CA ILE A 58 4.04 -10.23 6.61
C ILE A 58 4.14 -8.82 7.23
N ILE A 59 5.20 -8.07 6.93
CA ILE A 59 5.40 -6.71 7.44
C ILE A 59 4.29 -5.78 6.94
N TYR A 60 3.96 -5.83 5.66
CA TYR A 60 2.89 -5.04 5.04
C TYR A 60 1.53 -5.27 5.72
N HIS A 61 1.14 -6.54 5.93
CA HIS A 61 -0.14 -6.86 6.57
C HIS A 61 -0.13 -6.61 8.08
N SER A 62 1.01 -6.77 8.75
CA SER A 62 1.17 -6.39 10.15
C SER A 62 0.96 -4.89 10.34
N TYR A 63 1.53 -4.07 9.44
CA TYR A 63 1.29 -2.63 9.41
C TYR A 63 -0.21 -2.30 9.24
N ILE A 64 -0.88 -2.93 8.25
CA ILE A 64 -2.32 -2.72 8.04
C ILE A 64 -3.12 -3.13 9.28
N ALA A 65 -2.83 -4.29 9.87
CA ALA A 65 -3.51 -4.77 11.07
C ALA A 65 -3.39 -3.75 12.22
N LEU A 66 -2.19 -3.18 12.44
CA LEU A 66 -1.98 -2.13 13.43
C LEU A 66 -2.79 -0.86 13.11
N CYS A 67 -2.83 -0.40 11.85
CA CYS A 67 -3.65 0.75 11.44
C CYS A 67 -5.14 0.59 11.72
N TYR A 68 -5.66 -0.65 11.75
CA TYR A 68 -7.06 -0.96 12.07
C TYR A 68 -7.28 -1.43 13.51
N PHE A 69 -6.21 -1.68 14.26
CA PHE A 69 -6.25 -1.95 15.70
C PHE A 69 -6.26 -0.67 16.54
N PHE A 70 -5.38 0.29 16.24
CA PHE A 70 -5.28 1.56 16.97
C PHE A 70 -6.53 2.47 16.96
N PRO A 71 -7.50 2.37 16.03
CA PRO A 71 -8.79 3.05 16.16
C PRO A 71 -9.50 2.76 17.49
N LEU A 72 -9.40 1.53 18.02
CA LEU A 72 -9.99 1.20 19.31
C LEU A 72 -9.40 2.06 20.43
N ILE A 73 -8.07 2.17 20.45
CA ILE A 73 -7.33 2.94 21.45
C ILE A 73 -7.58 4.44 21.28
N GLY A 74 -7.52 4.93 20.03
CA GLY A 74 -7.77 6.34 19.71
C GLY A 74 -9.17 6.81 20.12
N GLY A 75 -10.19 6.00 19.86
CA GLY A 75 -11.57 6.29 20.27
C GLY A 75 -11.72 6.33 21.79
N ILE A 76 -11.15 5.35 22.51
CA ILE A 76 -11.19 5.32 23.98
C ILE A 76 -10.51 6.58 24.57
N ILE A 77 -9.35 6.97 24.04
CA ILE A 77 -8.62 8.16 24.49
C ILE A 77 -9.43 9.44 24.24
N ALA A 78 -10.03 9.57 23.06
CA ALA A 78 -10.84 10.72 22.68
C ALA A 78 -12.10 10.85 23.56
N ASP A 79 -12.83 9.75 23.74
CA ASP A 79 -14.11 9.76 24.44
C ASP A 79 -13.96 9.81 25.97
N SER A 80 -12.81 9.38 26.51
CA SER A 80 -12.61 9.28 27.97
C SER A 80 -11.77 10.40 28.57
N TYR A 81 -10.74 10.91 27.86
CA TYR A 81 -9.72 11.76 28.47
C TYR A 81 -9.46 13.07 27.72
N LEU A 82 -9.14 12.98 26.43
CA LEU A 82 -8.55 14.11 25.70
C LEU A 82 -9.57 14.93 24.89
N GLY A 83 -10.72 14.35 24.55
CA GLY A 83 -11.62 14.90 23.54
C GLY A 83 -11.11 14.64 22.12
N LYS A 84 -12.03 14.73 21.14
CA LYS A 84 -11.75 14.41 19.73
C LYS A 84 -10.67 15.31 19.13
N PHE A 85 -10.77 16.63 19.31
CA PHE A 85 -9.83 17.60 18.71
C PHE A 85 -8.38 17.38 19.18
N ARG A 86 -8.14 17.28 20.49
CA ARG A 86 -6.78 17.07 21.03
C ARG A 86 -6.21 15.72 20.65
N THR A 87 -7.05 14.68 20.62
CA THR A 87 -6.65 13.34 20.17
C THR A 87 -6.21 13.36 18.72
N ILE A 88 -6.98 14.01 17.83
CA ILE A 88 -6.61 14.18 16.42
C ILE A 88 -5.28 14.93 16.30
N LEU A 89 -5.12 16.05 17.01
CA LEU A 89 -3.90 16.86 16.91
C LEU A 89 -2.65 16.09 17.35
N ILE A 90 -2.68 15.48 18.55
CA ILE A 90 -1.54 14.75 19.10
C ILE A 90 -1.16 13.58 18.20
N LEU A 91 -2.15 12.78 17.78
CA LEU A 91 -1.88 11.62 16.94
C LEU A 91 -1.50 11.99 15.50
N SER A 92 -1.95 13.14 14.99
CA SER A 92 -1.48 13.65 13.69
C SER A 92 -0.02 14.09 13.75
N ILE A 93 0.45 14.66 14.86
CA ILE A 93 1.87 14.97 15.07
C ILE A 93 2.70 13.68 15.15
N VAL A 94 2.21 12.67 15.88
CA VAL A 94 2.84 11.32 15.90
C VAL A 94 2.89 10.73 14.50
N TYR A 95 1.80 10.86 13.73
CA TYR A 95 1.76 10.41 12.34
C TYR A 95 2.81 11.12 11.49
N LEU A 96 2.86 12.46 11.53
CA LEU A 96 3.86 13.24 10.79
C LEU A 96 5.29 12.83 11.15
N PHE A 97 5.58 12.62 12.44
CA PHE A 97 6.88 12.14 12.89
C PHE A 97 7.22 10.77 12.27
N GLY A 98 6.27 9.83 12.27
CA GLY A 98 6.44 8.54 11.59
C GLY A 98 6.65 8.66 10.08
N MET A 99 6.00 9.61 9.41
CA MET A 99 6.19 9.88 7.98
C MET A 99 7.57 10.46 7.66
N VAL A 100 8.07 11.35 8.52
CA VAL A 100 9.44 11.88 8.42
C VAL A 100 10.44 10.74 8.64
N MET A 101 10.25 9.89 9.64
CA MET A 101 11.09 8.70 9.84
C MET A 101 11.06 7.77 8.63
N MET A 102 9.89 7.54 8.03
CA MET A 102 9.77 6.73 6.81
C MET A 102 10.57 7.34 5.66
N THR A 103 10.50 8.65 5.48
CA THR A 103 11.27 9.38 4.46
C THR A 103 12.77 9.23 4.69
N VAL A 104 13.23 9.39 5.93
CA VAL A 104 14.64 9.21 6.32
C VAL A 104 15.09 7.76 6.12
N SER A 105 14.22 6.79 6.40
CA SER A 105 14.53 5.36 6.18
C SER A 105 14.77 4.99 4.72
N ALA A 106 14.33 5.82 3.78
CA ALA A 106 14.53 5.64 2.34
C ALA A 106 15.80 6.32 1.80
N VAL A 107 16.59 6.99 2.65
CA VAL A 107 17.92 7.53 2.29
C VAL A 107 18.96 6.45 2.54
N PRO A 108 19.71 5.96 1.54
CA PRO A 108 20.63 4.84 1.73
C PRO A 108 21.82 5.25 2.62
N PHE A 109 21.92 4.67 3.83
CA PHE A 109 22.96 5.02 4.82
C PHE A 109 24.20 4.11 4.78
N GLY A 110 24.18 3.05 3.99
CA GLY A 110 25.31 2.14 3.82
C GLY A 110 26.31 2.66 2.80
N ASP A 111 27.43 1.96 2.72
CA ASP A 111 28.47 2.21 1.72
C ASP A 111 27.89 2.02 0.30
N ASP A 112 28.45 2.74 -0.67
CA ASP A 112 28.02 2.74 -2.08
C ASP A 112 26.54 3.07 -2.30
N ASN A 113 25.99 3.99 -1.51
CA ASN A 113 24.57 4.35 -1.54
C ASN A 113 23.67 3.12 -1.38
N THR A 114 24.01 2.15 -0.52
CA THR A 114 23.18 0.96 -0.24
C THR A 114 22.38 1.06 1.05
N PRO A 115 21.18 0.45 1.13
CA PRO A 115 20.46 0.36 2.39
C PRO A 115 21.17 -0.61 3.34
N ASN A 116 21.29 -0.21 4.60
CA ASN A 116 21.90 -0.99 5.67
C ASN A 116 20.89 -1.28 6.80
N GLN A 117 21.37 -1.85 7.91
CA GLN A 117 20.51 -2.17 9.06
C GLN A 117 19.82 -0.94 9.66
N THR A 118 20.44 0.25 9.60
CA THR A 118 19.85 1.50 10.07
C THR A 118 18.60 1.86 9.25
N ASN A 119 18.63 1.68 7.93
CA ASN A 119 17.46 1.86 7.07
C ASN A 119 16.31 0.95 7.51
N THR A 120 16.61 -0.33 7.74
CA THR A 120 15.62 -1.32 8.14
C THR A 120 14.98 -0.99 9.49
N ILE A 121 15.79 -0.68 10.51
CA ILE A 121 15.29 -0.34 11.85
C ILE A 121 14.42 0.92 11.78
N LEU A 122 14.88 1.97 11.08
CA LEU A 122 14.12 3.20 10.91
C LEU A 122 12.78 2.96 10.20
N ALA A 123 12.76 2.13 9.15
CA ALA A 123 11.53 1.80 8.42
C ALA A 123 10.52 1.05 9.31
N LEU A 124 10.96 0.06 10.09
CA LEU A 124 10.08 -0.69 10.99
C LEU A 124 9.54 0.17 12.13
N CYS A 125 10.38 1.02 12.73
CA CYS A 125 9.93 1.99 13.72
C CYS A 125 8.95 3.00 13.10
N ALA A 126 9.24 3.50 11.89
CA ALA A 126 8.36 4.40 11.17
C ALA A 126 6.98 3.78 10.93
N LEU A 127 6.91 2.52 10.46
CA LEU A 127 5.64 1.82 10.23
C LEU A 127 4.81 1.69 11.51
N ALA A 128 5.43 1.35 12.64
CA ALA A 128 4.74 1.28 13.93
C ALA A 128 4.19 2.64 14.36
N THR A 129 5.01 3.69 14.27
CA THR A 129 4.62 5.06 14.62
C THR A 129 3.51 5.59 13.72
N VAL A 130 3.61 5.35 12.41
CA VAL A 130 2.57 5.72 11.43
C VAL A 130 1.27 4.99 11.76
N ALA A 131 1.31 3.70 12.07
CA ALA A 131 0.12 2.92 12.40
C ALA A 131 -0.61 3.45 13.64
N ILE A 132 0.13 3.87 14.67
CA ILE A 132 -0.42 4.54 15.86
C ILE A 132 -1.12 5.86 15.46
N GLY A 133 -0.44 6.68 14.66
CA GLY A 133 -0.95 7.98 14.21
C GLY A 133 -2.21 7.86 13.37
N THR A 134 -2.12 7.24 12.18
CA THR A 134 -3.27 7.07 11.27
C THR A 134 -4.39 6.24 11.90
N GLY A 135 -4.05 5.22 12.68
CA GLY A 135 -5.04 4.36 13.32
C GLY A 135 -5.85 5.11 14.36
N GLY A 136 -5.20 5.84 15.27
CA GLY A 136 -5.91 6.49 16.36
C GLY A 136 -6.71 7.74 15.97
N ILE A 137 -6.41 8.40 14.83
CA ILE A 137 -7.22 9.53 14.33
C ILE A 137 -8.52 9.10 13.64
N LYS A 138 -8.56 7.91 13.02
CA LYS A 138 -9.71 7.40 12.24
C LYS A 138 -11.08 7.50 12.92
N PRO A 139 -11.27 7.08 14.18
CA PRO A 139 -12.59 7.17 14.82
C PRO A 139 -12.98 8.61 15.18
N CYS A 140 -12.02 9.53 15.22
CA CYS A 140 -12.20 10.88 15.76
C CYS A 140 -12.57 11.91 14.68
N VAL A 141 -11.94 11.85 13.49
CA VAL A 141 -12.07 12.91 12.46
C VAL A 141 -13.50 12.99 11.91
N ALA A 142 -14.06 11.85 11.48
CA ALA A 142 -15.45 11.80 10.99
C ALA A 142 -16.46 12.20 12.08
N ALA A 143 -16.21 11.78 13.32
CA ALA A 143 -17.05 12.14 14.46
C ALA A 143 -16.98 13.63 14.81
N LEU A 144 -15.80 14.26 14.72
CA LEU A 144 -15.65 15.70 14.89
C LEU A 144 -16.33 16.46 13.75
N GLY A 145 -16.19 16.00 12.51
CA GLY A 145 -16.86 16.60 11.35
C GLY A 145 -18.38 16.58 11.48
N GLY A 146 -18.95 15.46 11.92
CA GLY A 146 -20.38 15.35 12.17
C GLY A 146 -20.90 16.23 13.31
N ASP A 147 -20.06 16.51 14.32
CA ASP A 147 -20.42 17.38 15.45
C ASP A 147 -20.60 18.86 15.06
N GLN A 148 -20.20 19.27 13.86
CA GLN A 148 -20.31 20.65 13.39
C GLN A 148 -21.73 21.03 12.94
N PHE A 149 -22.61 20.04 12.77
CA PHE A 149 -23.97 20.25 12.29
C PHE A 149 -24.98 20.18 13.43
N GLN A 150 -26.01 21.04 13.36
CA GLN A 150 -27.11 21.08 14.33
C GLN A 150 -28.12 19.98 14.05
N ASP A 151 -28.83 19.51 15.09
CA ASP A 151 -29.89 18.51 14.97
C ASP A 151 -31.24 19.14 14.54
N THR A 152 -31.21 19.92 13.45
CA THR A 152 -32.40 20.46 12.77
C THR A 152 -32.65 19.66 11.49
N GLU A 153 -33.82 19.82 10.86
CA GLU A 153 -34.09 19.17 9.55
C GLU A 153 -33.05 19.60 8.50
N LYS A 154 -32.84 20.92 8.35
CA LYS A 154 -31.81 21.49 7.46
C LYS A 154 -30.39 21.06 7.84
N GLY A 155 -30.07 20.96 9.15
CA GLY A 155 -28.77 20.49 9.62
C GLY A 155 -28.50 19.02 9.28
N ARG A 156 -29.52 18.14 9.34
CA ARG A 156 -29.42 16.74 8.94
C ARG A 156 -29.20 16.56 7.44
N GLU A 157 -29.85 17.40 6.61
CA GLU A 157 -29.60 17.44 5.17
C GLU A 157 -28.15 17.87 4.87
N GLN A 158 -27.69 18.95 5.50
CA GLN A 158 -26.31 19.44 5.37
C GLN A 158 -25.28 18.40 5.83
N LEU A 159 -25.56 17.66 6.91
CA LEU A 159 -24.72 16.56 7.41
C LEU A 159 -24.58 15.43 6.38
N SER A 160 -25.67 15.08 5.68
CA SER A 160 -25.62 14.09 4.59
C SER A 160 -24.76 14.57 3.42
N GLY A 161 -24.89 15.85 3.04
CA GLY A 161 -24.02 16.49 2.04
C GLY A 161 -22.55 16.50 2.46
N PHE A 162 -22.27 16.79 3.74
CA PHE A 162 -20.93 16.72 4.31
C PHE A 162 -20.31 15.33 4.17
N PHE A 163 -21.02 14.26 4.56
CA PHE A 163 -20.49 12.90 4.42
C PHE A 163 -20.31 12.47 2.96
N SER A 164 -21.12 13.01 2.05
CA SER A 164 -20.93 12.80 0.61
C SER A 164 -19.63 13.44 0.11
N LEU A 165 -19.35 14.68 0.54
CA LEU A 165 -18.10 15.37 0.20
C LEU A 165 -16.89 14.73 0.90
N PHE A 166 -17.05 14.26 2.14
CA PHE A 166 -16.04 13.50 2.87
C PHE A 166 -15.69 12.18 2.17
N TYR A 167 -16.71 11.47 1.65
CA TYR A 167 -16.49 10.27 0.85
C TYR A 167 -15.77 10.57 -0.47
N ALA A 168 -16.14 11.68 -1.13
CA ALA A 168 -15.47 12.14 -2.34
C ALA A 168 -14.00 12.49 -2.06
N SER A 169 -13.68 13.16 -0.95
CA SER A 169 -12.30 13.50 -0.58
C SER A 169 -11.44 12.27 -0.31
N ILE A 170 -12.00 11.21 0.30
CA ILE A 170 -11.30 9.94 0.51
C ILE A 170 -10.88 9.31 -0.83
N ASN A 171 -11.83 9.21 -1.77
CA ASN A 171 -11.57 8.59 -3.06
C ASN A 171 -10.63 9.45 -3.92
N ALA A 172 -10.78 10.77 -3.89
CA ALA A 172 -9.88 11.68 -4.58
C ALA A 172 -8.44 11.57 -4.04
N GLY A 173 -8.26 11.57 -2.72
CA GLY A 173 -6.95 11.39 -2.09
C GLY A 173 -6.32 10.04 -2.42
N SER A 174 -7.10 8.95 -2.39
CA SER A 174 -6.64 7.61 -2.78
C SER A 174 -6.24 7.53 -4.25
N LEU A 175 -7.08 8.06 -5.15
CA LEU A 175 -6.82 8.07 -6.60
C LEU A 175 -5.55 8.85 -6.94
N MET A 176 -5.42 10.07 -6.41
CA MET A 176 -4.26 10.91 -6.69
C MET A 176 -2.97 10.31 -6.13
N SER A 177 -3.00 9.80 -4.90
CA SER A 177 -1.80 9.24 -4.28
C SER A 177 -1.34 7.93 -4.93
N THR A 178 -2.26 7.02 -5.25
CA THR A 178 -1.93 5.75 -5.94
C THR A 178 -1.45 5.97 -7.39
N PHE A 179 -1.80 7.10 -8.00
CA PHE A 179 -1.25 7.50 -9.31
C PHE A 179 0.13 8.16 -9.19
N VAL A 180 0.26 9.14 -8.29
CA VAL A 180 1.45 10.01 -8.19
C VAL A 180 2.61 9.34 -7.48
N SER A 181 2.38 8.60 -6.37
CA SER A 181 3.46 8.01 -5.57
C SER A 181 4.35 7.04 -6.37
N PRO A 182 3.81 6.12 -7.20
CA PRO A 182 4.63 5.30 -8.09
C PRO A 182 5.47 6.10 -9.10
N ILE A 183 4.95 7.21 -9.62
CA ILE A 183 5.69 8.07 -10.56
C ILE A 183 6.86 8.76 -9.85
N LEU A 184 6.62 9.27 -8.64
CA LEU A 184 7.67 9.89 -7.83
C LEU A 184 8.77 8.88 -7.43
N ARG A 185 8.40 7.62 -7.22
CA ARG A 185 9.34 6.53 -6.88
C ARG A 185 10.34 6.25 -8.00
N GLU A 186 10.00 6.48 -9.27
CA GLU A 186 10.90 6.21 -10.41
C GLU A 186 11.81 7.38 -10.77
N LEU A 187 11.73 8.48 -10.04
CA LEU A 187 12.71 9.54 -10.17
C LEU A 187 14.08 9.03 -9.73
N GLN A 188 15.13 9.49 -10.39
CA GLN A 188 16.50 9.12 -10.01
C GLN A 188 16.96 9.97 -8.82
N CYS A 189 17.49 9.32 -7.80
CA CYS A 189 18.17 9.99 -6.68
C CYS A 189 19.21 9.06 -6.04
N PHE A 190 20.24 9.63 -5.41
CA PHE A 190 21.32 8.87 -4.76
C PHE A 190 21.98 7.83 -5.69
N ASP A 191 22.18 8.19 -6.97
CA ASP A 191 22.75 7.32 -8.01
C ASP A 191 21.97 6.01 -8.22
N ARG A 192 20.67 6.01 -7.87
CA ARG A 192 19.74 4.90 -8.08
C ARG A 192 18.64 5.28 -9.07
N ALA A 193 18.15 4.27 -9.80
CA ALA A 193 17.01 4.40 -10.70
C ALA A 193 15.67 4.64 -9.97
N ASP A 194 15.58 4.25 -8.69
CA ASP A 194 14.36 4.41 -7.86
C ASP A 194 14.63 5.31 -6.64
N CYS A 195 13.77 6.31 -6.44
CA CYS A 195 13.78 7.24 -5.32
C CYS A 195 12.54 7.15 -4.42
N TYR A 196 12.58 6.26 -3.44
CA TYR A 196 11.51 6.14 -2.43
C TYR A 196 11.40 7.37 -1.51
N ALA A 197 12.52 8.07 -1.25
CA ALA A 197 12.54 9.23 -0.37
C ALA A 197 11.64 10.37 -0.89
N ILE A 198 11.67 10.65 -2.20
CA ILE A 198 10.79 11.67 -2.81
C ILE A 198 9.32 11.22 -2.75
N ALA A 199 9.06 9.94 -2.98
CA ALA A 199 7.71 9.40 -2.91
C ALA A 199 7.12 9.44 -1.48
N PHE A 200 7.95 9.35 -0.43
CA PHE A 200 7.53 9.45 0.98
C PHE A 200 7.48 10.88 1.52
N ILE A 201 8.35 11.79 1.06
CA ILE A 201 8.37 13.17 1.57
C ILE A 201 7.14 13.97 1.15
N VAL A 202 6.61 13.74 -0.06
CA VAL A 202 5.42 14.45 -0.55
C VAL A 202 4.20 14.21 0.35
N PRO A 203 3.84 12.96 0.68
CA PRO A 203 2.90 12.64 1.76
C PRO A 203 3.18 13.32 3.10
N ALA A 204 4.44 13.38 3.54
CA ALA A 204 4.81 14.00 4.82
C ALA A 204 4.55 15.52 4.80
N CYS A 205 4.93 16.21 3.73
CA CYS A 205 4.66 17.64 3.54
C CYS A 205 3.15 17.92 3.49
N LEU A 206 2.37 17.09 2.79
CA LEU A 206 0.91 17.23 2.76
C LEU A 206 0.29 17.03 4.13
N MET A 207 0.77 16.07 4.92
CA MET A 207 0.34 15.89 6.32
C MET A 207 0.69 17.09 7.20
N PHE A 208 1.86 17.68 7.03
CA PHE A 208 2.23 18.90 7.75
C PHE A 208 1.29 20.07 7.44
N VAL A 209 1.00 20.28 6.15
CA VAL A 209 0.02 21.29 5.71
C VAL A 209 -1.37 20.99 6.25
N ALA A 210 -1.79 19.72 6.27
CA ALA A 210 -3.07 19.29 6.82
C ALA A 210 -3.21 19.64 8.31
N ILE A 211 -2.16 19.41 9.11
CA ILE A 211 -2.13 19.75 10.53
C ILE A 211 -2.27 21.27 10.72
N ILE A 212 -1.54 22.08 9.96
CA ILE A 212 -1.64 23.54 10.03
C ILE A 212 -3.06 24.00 9.69
N ALA A 213 -3.63 23.50 8.59
CA ALA A 213 -4.99 23.83 8.17
C ALA A 213 -6.03 23.40 9.21
N PHE A 214 -5.88 22.21 9.79
CA PHE A 214 -6.76 21.70 10.83
C PHE A 214 -6.72 22.57 12.09
N VAL A 215 -5.54 22.99 12.53
CA VAL A 215 -5.36 23.89 13.68
C VAL A 215 -5.88 25.30 13.39
N ALA A 216 -5.75 25.80 12.16
CA ALA A 216 -6.28 27.12 11.77
C ALA A 216 -7.81 27.21 11.95
N GLY A 217 -8.54 26.09 11.77
CA GLY A 217 -9.97 26.01 12.03
C GLY A 217 -10.37 25.83 13.51
N SER A 218 -9.41 25.60 14.41
CA SER A 218 -9.67 25.11 15.77
C SER A 218 -10.58 26.00 16.63
N SER A 219 -10.50 27.32 16.48
CA SER A 219 -11.30 28.28 17.26
C SER A 219 -12.79 28.24 16.91
N LYS A 220 -13.14 27.64 15.77
CA LYS A 220 -14.52 27.58 15.25
C LYS A 220 -15.16 26.19 15.40
N TYR A 221 -14.38 25.16 15.76
CA TYR A 221 -14.92 23.82 15.88
C TYR A 221 -15.81 23.67 17.11
N VAL A 222 -16.99 23.09 16.89
CA VAL A 222 -17.87 22.61 17.94
C VAL A 222 -17.24 21.35 18.56
N GLN A 223 -16.89 21.42 19.84
CA GLN A 223 -16.29 20.32 20.59
C GLN A 223 -17.27 19.85 21.67
N LYS A 224 -17.90 18.70 21.45
CA LYS A 224 -18.77 18.07 22.45
C LYS A 224 -17.93 17.52 23.62
N PRO A 225 -18.44 17.57 24.86
CA PRO A 225 -17.76 17.00 26.01
C PRO A 225 -17.61 15.47 25.86
N SER A 226 -16.63 14.91 26.56
CA SER A 226 -16.35 13.47 26.57
C SER A 226 -17.54 12.67 27.10
N SER A 227 -18.00 11.69 26.32
CA SER A 227 -19.11 10.77 26.65
C SER A 227 -18.70 9.61 27.56
N GLY A 228 -17.41 9.52 27.94
CA GLY A 228 -16.86 8.46 28.78
C GLY A 228 -16.60 7.15 28.03
N ASN A 229 -16.03 6.15 28.73
CA ASN A 229 -15.61 4.89 28.10
C ASN A 229 -16.79 3.92 27.86
N VAL A 230 -17.51 4.12 26.75
CA VAL A 230 -18.64 3.25 26.35
C VAL A 230 -18.17 1.80 26.10
N PHE A 231 -16.98 1.60 25.55
CA PHE A 231 -16.42 0.27 25.31
C PHE A 231 -16.24 -0.51 26.61
N GLY A 232 -15.70 0.13 27.65
CA GLY A 232 -15.54 -0.47 28.98
C GLY A 232 -16.89 -0.79 29.64
N GLN A 233 -17.92 0.03 29.41
CA GLN A 233 -19.28 -0.25 29.87
C GLN A 233 -19.87 -1.48 29.18
N PHE A 234 -19.71 -1.59 27.86
CA PHE A 234 -20.14 -2.74 27.08
C PHE A 234 -19.47 -4.04 27.56
N VAL A 235 -18.13 -4.04 27.74
CA VAL A 235 -17.39 -5.22 28.22
C VAL A 235 -17.88 -5.67 29.60
N LYS A 236 -18.12 -4.73 30.53
CA LYS A 236 -18.66 -5.04 31.86
C LYS A 236 -20.10 -5.56 31.80
N ALA A 237 -20.94 -5.00 30.92
CA ALA A 237 -22.32 -5.43 30.78
C ALA A 237 -22.43 -6.86 30.21
N VAL A 238 -21.55 -7.23 29.28
CA VAL A 238 -21.56 -8.53 28.60
C VAL A 238 -20.77 -9.60 29.36
N CYS A 239 -19.66 -9.26 30.02
CA CYS A 239 -18.86 -10.25 30.75
C CYS A 239 -19.71 -10.93 31.85
N PRO A 240 -19.63 -12.26 31.99
CA PRO A 240 -20.19 -12.95 33.16
C PRO A 240 -19.66 -12.38 34.49
N CYS A 241 -18.41 -11.92 34.47
CA CYS A 241 -17.66 -11.36 35.58
C CYS A 241 -17.99 -9.89 35.93
N GLY A 242 -18.72 -9.19 35.07
CA GLY A 242 -18.90 -7.74 35.22
C GLY A 242 -20.02 -7.38 36.19
N ASP A 243 -19.84 -6.30 36.94
CA ASP A 243 -20.86 -5.72 37.81
C ASP A 243 -21.99 -5.12 36.96
N LYS A 244 -23.15 -5.77 36.99
CA LYS A 244 -24.35 -5.39 36.22
C LYS A 244 -25.30 -4.47 37.00
N SER A 245 -25.04 -4.25 38.29
CA SER A 245 -25.93 -3.48 39.18
C SER A 245 -26.11 -2.01 38.75
N ARG A 246 -25.15 -1.48 37.99
CA ARG A 246 -25.11 -0.08 37.55
C ARG A 246 -25.90 0.20 36.27
N TYR A 247 -26.43 -0.81 35.60
CA TYR A 247 -27.07 -0.66 34.28
C TYR A 247 -28.58 -0.89 34.36
N THR A 248 -29.34 -0.02 33.71
CA THR A 248 -30.80 -0.20 33.55
C THR A 248 -31.10 -1.36 32.61
N ALA A 249 -32.33 -1.91 32.70
CA ALA A 249 -32.77 -2.98 31.80
C ALA A 249 -32.73 -2.56 30.31
N ALA A 250 -33.02 -1.28 30.01
CA ALA A 250 -32.94 -0.72 28.67
C ALA A 250 -31.50 -0.71 28.14
N GLN A 251 -30.55 -0.17 28.93
CA GLN A 251 -29.12 -0.17 28.57
C GLN A 251 -28.57 -1.59 28.39
N MET A 252 -28.99 -2.52 29.25
CA MET A 252 -28.60 -3.93 29.12
C MET A 252 -29.12 -4.56 27.82
N LYS A 253 -30.32 -4.18 27.38
CA LYS A 253 -30.89 -4.63 26.11
C LYS A 253 -30.10 -4.06 24.91
N GLU A 254 -29.70 -2.79 24.98
CA GLU A 254 -28.84 -2.16 23.97
C GLU A 254 -27.46 -2.83 23.89
N PHE A 255 -26.80 -3.09 25.02
CA PHE A 255 -25.51 -3.80 24.98
C PHE A 255 -25.66 -5.21 24.41
N LYS A 256 -26.72 -5.95 24.77
CA LYS A 256 -26.94 -7.30 24.25
C LYS A 256 -27.33 -7.32 22.77
N SER A 257 -27.89 -6.24 22.20
CA SER A 257 -28.25 -6.18 20.78
C SER A 257 -27.01 -6.14 19.86
N VAL A 258 -25.84 -5.80 20.41
CA VAL A 258 -24.55 -5.83 19.69
C VAL A 258 -24.06 -7.27 19.46
N LEU A 259 -24.42 -8.24 20.32
CA LEU A 259 -23.91 -9.62 20.21
C LEU A 259 -24.30 -10.30 18.88
N PRO A 260 -25.57 -10.28 18.42
CA PRO A 260 -25.92 -10.78 17.10
C PRO A 260 -25.17 -10.09 15.95
N ILE A 261 -24.87 -8.79 16.09
CA ILE A 261 -24.13 -8.02 15.07
C ILE A 261 -22.68 -8.52 14.98
N ILE A 262 -22.05 -8.82 16.12
CA ILE A 262 -20.70 -9.41 16.16
C ILE A 262 -20.69 -10.77 15.44
N VAL A 263 -21.69 -11.62 15.69
CA VAL A 263 -21.82 -12.92 15.01
C VAL A 263 -21.98 -12.74 13.50
N MET A 264 -22.79 -11.77 13.07
CA MET A 264 -22.97 -11.42 11.66
C MET A 264 -21.67 -10.93 10.99
N TYR A 265 -20.73 -10.37 11.76
CA TYR A 265 -19.45 -9.86 11.25
C TYR A 265 -18.34 -10.91 11.14
N ILE A 266 -18.54 -12.15 11.65
CA ILE A 266 -17.55 -13.24 11.58
C ILE A 266 -17.01 -13.51 10.16
N PRO A 267 -17.79 -13.40 9.07
CA PRO A 267 -17.27 -13.60 7.72
C PRO A 267 -16.43 -12.42 7.17
N LEU A 268 -16.52 -11.22 7.76
CA LEU A 268 -15.85 -10.02 7.25
C LEU A 268 -14.31 -10.09 7.27
N PRO A 269 -13.64 -10.64 8.31
CA PRO A 269 -12.20 -10.87 8.27
C PRO A 269 -11.72 -11.62 7.03
N PHE A 270 -12.46 -12.62 6.52
CA PHE A 270 -12.09 -13.34 5.30
C PHE A 270 -12.14 -12.43 4.08
N PHE A 271 -13.19 -11.61 3.96
CA PHE A 271 -13.27 -10.60 2.90
C PHE A 271 -12.07 -9.63 2.96
N TRP A 272 -11.76 -9.10 4.14
CA TRP A 272 -10.65 -8.14 4.30
C TRP A 272 -9.27 -8.78 4.09
N ALA A 273 -9.09 -10.05 4.46
CA ALA A 273 -7.87 -10.79 4.18
C ALA A 273 -7.62 -10.88 2.66
N LEU A 274 -8.67 -11.23 1.90
CA LEU A 274 -8.63 -11.31 0.45
C LEU A 274 -8.45 -9.92 -0.20
N PHE A 275 -9.27 -8.94 0.19
CA PHE A 275 -9.20 -7.57 -0.33
C PHE A 275 -7.83 -6.93 -0.10
N SER A 276 -7.19 -7.18 1.04
CA SER A 276 -5.90 -6.58 1.36
C SER A 276 -4.74 -7.15 0.52
N MET A 277 -4.91 -8.32 -0.12
CA MET A 277 -3.87 -8.91 -0.98
C MET A 277 -3.60 -8.08 -2.25
N GLN A 278 -4.55 -7.22 -2.65
CA GLN A 278 -4.38 -6.34 -3.81
C GLN A 278 -3.14 -5.45 -3.70
N GLY A 279 -2.78 -5.05 -2.47
CA GLY A 279 -1.67 -4.13 -2.22
C GLY A 279 -0.33 -4.82 -1.95
N SER A 280 -0.32 -6.15 -1.82
CA SER A 280 0.88 -6.95 -1.57
C SER A 280 1.10 -7.98 -2.66
N ARG A 281 0.47 -9.16 -2.56
CA ARG A 281 0.69 -10.28 -3.48
C ARG A 281 0.36 -9.92 -4.93
N TRP A 282 -0.73 -9.20 -5.19
CA TRP A 282 -1.07 -8.81 -6.56
C TRP A 282 -0.07 -7.80 -7.13
N THR A 283 0.39 -6.84 -6.33
CA THR A 283 1.47 -5.92 -6.72
C THR A 283 2.74 -6.69 -7.07
N LEU A 284 3.12 -7.68 -6.25
CA LEU A 284 4.30 -8.53 -6.50
C LEU A 284 4.13 -9.42 -7.74
N SER A 285 2.93 -9.93 -7.99
CA SER A 285 2.63 -10.72 -9.19
C SER A 285 2.71 -9.85 -10.44
N ALA A 286 2.25 -8.59 -10.35
CA ALA A 286 2.36 -7.62 -11.42
C ALA A 286 3.81 -7.21 -11.74
N THR A 287 4.80 -7.45 -10.86
CA THR A 287 6.22 -7.23 -11.21
C THR A 287 6.79 -8.32 -12.10
N GLN A 288 6.05 -9.43 -12.28
CA GLN A 288 6.40 -10.56 -13.14
C GLN A 288 5.70 -10.50 -14.50
N THR A 289 4.87 -9.48 -14.74
CA THR A 289 4.18 -9.27 -16.02
C THR A 289 4.83 -8.12 -16.82
N GLU A 290 4.54 -8.05 -18.11
CA GLU A 290 5.12 -7.02 -18.99
C GLU A 290 4.62 -5.59 -18.65
N GLY A 291 3.41 -5.49 -18.11
CA GLY A 291 2.79 -4.23 -17.69
C GLY A 291 2.29 -3.32 -18.81
N TRP A 292 2.27 -3.78 -20.07
CA TRP A 292 1.77 -3.01 -21.20
C TRP A 292 0.26 -3.13 -21.35
N VAL A 293 -0.43 -1.98 -21.41
CA VAL A 293 -1.84 -1.88 -21.77
C VAL A 293 -1.96 -0.95 -22.98
N GLY A 294 -2.04 -1.55 -24.17
CA GLY A 294 -1.89 -0.81 -25.43
C GLY A 294 -0.52 -0.13 -25.49
N ASN A 295 -0.50 1.20 -25.61
CA ASN A 295 0.74 1.98 -25.71
C ASN A 295 1.25 2.49 -24.36
N ALA A 296 0.54 2.25 -23.26
CA ALA A 296 0.90 2.75 -21.93
C ALA A 296 1.44 1.61 -21.06
N LYS A 297 2.62 1.83 -20.46
CA LYS A 297 3.17 0.93 -19.46
C LYS A 297 2.65 1.29 -18.09
N ILE A 298 1.84 0.41 -17.49
CA ILE A 298 1.32 0.55 -16.13
C ILE A 298 2.32 -0.04 -15.16
N ARG A 299 2.66 0.69 -14.10
CA ARG A 299 3.57 0.19 -13.07
C ARG A 299 2.85 -0.81 -12.15
N PRO A 300 3.55 -1.82 -11.60
CA PRO A 300 2.92 -2.83 -10.75
C PRO A 300 2.15 -2.25 -9.55
N ASP A 301 2.72 -1.22 -8.91
CA ASP A 301 2.12 -0.46 -7.81
C ASP A 301 0.96 0.46 -8.26
N GLN A 302 0.95 0.92 -9.52
CA GLN A 302 -0.16 1.69 -10.08
C GLN A 302 -1.43 0.87 -10.30
N MET A 303 -1.36 -0.47 -10.33
CA MET A 303 -2.56 -1.32 -10.41
C MET A 303 -3.59 -1.02 -9.31
N GLN A 304 -3.14 -0.49 -8.17
CA GLN A 304 -4.01 -0.10 -7.07
C GLN A 304 -4.96 1.07 -7.42
N ILE A 305 -4.68 1.84 -8.48
CA ILE A 305 -5.55 2.92 -8.98
C ILE A 305 -6.91 2.40 -9.46
N MET A 306 -6.98 1.12 -9.87
CA MET A 306 -8.22 0.51 -10.33
C MET A 306 -9.30 0.51 -9.24
N ASN A 307 -8.91 0.37 -7.96
CA ASN A 307 -9.87 0.32 -6.86
C ASN A 307 -10.69 1.61 -6.70
N PRO A 308 -10.10 2.81 -6.51
CA PRO A 308 -10.88 4.05 -6.43
C PRO A 308 -11.65 4.34 -7.72
N ILE A 309 -11.12 4.01 -8.90
CA ILE A 309 -11.85 4.16 -10.17
C ILE A 309 -13.09 3.27 -10.19
N MET A 310 -12.95 1.99 -9.85
CA MET A 310 -14.07 1.05 -9.79
C MET A 310 -15.09 1.47 -8.74
N ILE A 311 -14.67 1.97 -7.57
CA ILE A 311 -15.60 2.50 -6.56
C ILE A 311 -16.43 3.65 -7.13
N LEU A 312 -15.78 4.63 -7.76
CA LEU A 312 -16.46 5.79 -8.34
C LEU A 312 -17.38 5.42 -9.51
N ALA A 313 -17.02 4.40 -10.30
CA ALA A 313 -17.84 3.91 -11.41
C ALA A 313 -18.99 2.99 -10.94
N PHE A 314 -18.72 2.06 -10.02
CA PHE A 314 -19.67 1.04 -9.60
C PHE A 314 -20.70 1.57 -8.61
N LEU A 315 -20.38 2.59 -7.80
CA LEU A 315 -21.37 3.16 -6.88
C LEU A 315 -22.62 3.69 -7.60
N PRO A 316 -22.53 4.60 -8.60
CA PRO A 316 -23.69 5.04 -9.36
C PRO A 316 -24.28 3.91 -10.23
N LEU A 317 -23.44 3.07 -10.85
CA LEU A 317 -23.92 1.94 -11.66
C LEU A 317 -24.81 0.99 -10.85
N PHE A 318 -24.39 0.63 -9.63
CA PHE A 318 -25.18 -0.28 -8.80
C PHE A 318 -26.43 0.40 -8.25
N GLN A 319 -26.33 1.67 -7.84
CA GLN A 319 -27.45 2.40 -7.27
C GLN A 319 -28.56 2.72 -8.29
N TYR A 320 -28.20 3.13 -9.50
CA TYR A 320 -29.15 3.58 -10.51
C TYR A 320 -29.48 2.55 -11.58
N CYS A 321 -28.62 1.55 -11.81
CA CYS A 321 -28.85 0.55 -12.84
C CYS A 321 -29.05 -0.86 -12.25
N VAL A 322 -28.07 -1.38 -11.51
CA VAL A 322 -28.09 -2.80 -11.10
C VAL A 322 -29.18 -3.10 -10.07
N TYR A 323 -29.25 -2.35 -8.97
CA TYR A 323 -30.27 -2.61 -7.94
C TYR A 323 -31.70 -2.37 -8.46
N PRO A 324 -32.00 -1.28 -9.19
CA PRO A 324 -33.32 -1.10 -9.79
C PRO A 324 -33.68 -2.20 -10.79
N ALA A 325 -32.72 -2.67 -11.61
CA ALA A 325 -32.96 -3.78 -12.53
C ALA A 325 -33.23 -5.11 -11.79
N LEU A 326 -32.53 -5.40 -10.70
CA LEU A 326 -32.79 -6.57 -9.86
C LEU A 326 -34.14 -6.49 -9.16
N GLU A 327 -34.54 -5.30 -8.72
CA GLU A 327 -35.86 -5.06 -8.14
C GLU A 327 -36.96 -5.21 -9.18
N TRP A 328 -36.72 -4.79 -10.43
CA TRP A 328 -37.61 -5.03 -11.56
C TRP A 328 -37.78 -6.54 -11.85
N CYS A 329 -36.72 -7.33 -11.67
CA CYS A 329 -36.76 -8.79 -11.71
C CYS A 329 -37.35 -9.45 -10.44
N GLY A 330 -37.88 -8.68 -9.50
CA GLY A 330 -38.51 -9.18 -8.26
C GLY A 330 -37.54 -9.54 -7.13
N ILE A 331 -36.23 -9.31 -7.30
CA ILE A 331 -35.20 -9.63 -6.31
C ILE A 331 -34.87 -8.37 -5.49
N LYS A 332 -35.49 -8.25 -4.31
CA LYS A 332 -35.14 -7.18 -3.36
C LYS A 332 -33.76 -7.42 -2.75
N MET A 333 -32.82 -6.51 -2.99
CA MET A 333 -31.46 -6.58 -2.46
C MET A 333 -31.38 -5.98 -1.06
N THR A 334 -31.61 -6.81 -0.04
CA THR A 334 -31.41 -6.42 1.37
C THR A 334 -29.91 -6.21 1.69
N PRO A 335 -29.55 -5.45 2.74
CA PRO A 335 -28.15 -5.26 3.12
C PRO A 335 -27.39 -6.59 3.32
N LEU A 336 -28.03 -7.57 3.95
CA LEU A 336 -27.47 -8.91 4.12
C LEU A 336 -27.20 -9.61 2.78
N ARG A 337 -28.15 -9.55 1.83
CA ARG A 337 -27.97 -10.13 0.49
C ARG A 337 -26.81 -9.46 -0.27
N LYS A 338 -26.68 -8.14 -0.14
CA LYS A 338 -25.55 -7.39 -0.73
C LYS A 338 -24.21 -7.84 -0.14
N MET A 339 -24.14 -7.99 1.19
CA MET A 339 -22.93 -8.48 1.87
C MET A 339 -22.56 -9.90 1.43
N SER A 340 -23.52 -10.83 1.40
CA SER A 340 -23.27 -12.22 0.97
C SER A 340 -22.88 -12.31 -0.50
N ALA A 341 -23.55 -11.57 -1.39
CA ALA A 341 -23.20 -11.53 -2.81
C ALA A 341 -21.78 -10.97 -3.03
N GLY A 342 -21.41 -9.91 -2.31
CA GLY A 342 -20.06 -9.35 -2.36
C GLY A 342 -18.99 -10.36 -1.97
N GLN A 343 -19.21 -11.14 -0.90
CA GLN A 343 -18.27 -12.18 -0.46
C GLN A 343 -18.10 -13.30 -1.49
N LEU A 344 -19.20 -13.73 -2.13
CA LEU A 344 -19.14 -14.72 -3.21
C LEU A 344 -18.38 -14.20 -4.43
N LEU A 345 -18.59 -12.92 -4.80
CA LEU A 345 -17.84 -12.28 -5.88
C LEU A 345 -16.35 -12.16 -5.55
N THR A 346 -15.99 -11.86 -4.29
CA THR A 346 -14.59 -11.87 -3.86
C THR A 346 -13.96 -13.25 -3.98
N ALA A 347 -14.68 -14.31 -3.57
CA ALA A 347 -14.19 -15.69 -3.73
C ALA A 347 -13.96 -16.03 -5.22
N LEU A 348 -14.89 -15.65 -6.10
CA LEU A 348 -14.74 -15.84 -7.54
C LEU A 348 -13.55 -15.06 -8.12
N ALA A 349 -13.34 -13.81 -7.68
CA ALA A 349 -12.20 -13.01 -8.11
C ALA A 349 -10.86 -13.68 -7.78
N PHE A 350 -10.78 -14.40 -6.64
CA PHE A 350 -9.59 -15.15 -6.26
C PHE A 350 -9.37 -16.43 -7.07
N VAL A 351 -10.45 -17.08 -7.52
CA VAL A 351 -10.34 -18.18 -8.49
C VAL A 351 -9.75 -17.66 -9.80
N VAL A 352 -10.22 -16.51 -10.29
CA VAL A 352 -9.67 -15.86 -11.50
C VAL A 352 -8.20 -15.48 -11.29
N ALA A 353 -7.86 -14.87 -10.15
CA ALA A 353 -6.47 -14.52 -9.83
C ALA A 353 -5.55 -15.75 -9.80
N GLY A 354 -6.04 -16.89 -9.31
CA GLY A 354 -5.30 -18.16 -9.33
C GLY A 354 -5.00 -18.65 -10.75
N PHE A 355 -5.98 -18.60 -11.66
CA PHE A 355 -5.75 -18.92 -13.07
C PHE A 355 -4.76 -17.97 -13.74
N VAL A 356 -4.84 -16.66 -13.43
CA VAL A 356 -3.88 -15.67 -13.93
C VAL A 356 -2.47 -15.99 -13.43
N GLN A 357 -2.31 -16.36 -12.15
CA GLN A 357 -0.99 -16.73 -11.62
C GLN A 357 -0.43 -17.98 -12.29
N LEU A 358 -1.26 -19.02 -12.53
CA LEU A 358 -0.83 -20.21 -13.26
C LEU A 358 -0.36 -19.89 -14.68
N ALA A 359 -1.01 -18.94 -15.35
CA ALA A 359 -0.59 -18.49 -16.68
C ALA A 359 0.75 -17.73 -16.63
N ILE A 360 0.95 -16.87 -15.62
CA ILE A 360 2.22 -16.17 -15.39
C ILE A 360 3.33 -17.20 -15.13
N ASP A 361 3.09 -18.16 -14.23
CA ASP A 361 4.08 -19.17 -13.86
C ASP A 361 4.42 -20.13 -15.02
N ALA A 362 3.50 -20.35 -15.95
CA ALA A 362 3.75 -21.14 -17.15
C ALA A 362 4.62 -20.41 -18.18
N ASP A 363 4.50 -19.08 -18.27
CA ASP A 363 5.30 -18.24 -19.16
C ASP A 363 6.68 -17.91 -18.56
N LEU A 364 6.76 -17.87 -17.23
CA LEU A 364 8.03 -17.86 -16.53
C LEU A 364 8.76 -19.18 -16.77
N THR A 365 9.90 -19.12 -17.47
CA THR A 365 10.80 -20.28 -17.58
C THR A 365 11.06 -20.86 -16.19
N PRO A 366 10.71 -22.13 -15.91
CA PRO A 366 10.87 -22.72 -14.59
C PRO A 366 12.34 -22.59 -14.18
N ILE A 367 12.59 -22.14 -12.95
CA ILE A 367 13.95 -22.18 -12.39
C ILE A 367 14.20 -23.66 -12.09
N PRO A 368 15.13 -24.32 -12.78
CA PRO A 368 15.43 -25.70 -12.45
C PRO A 368 15.95 -25.75 -11.02
N ASP A 369 15.43 -26.67 -10.21
CA ASP A 369 15.92 -26.90 -8.86
C ASP A 369 17.32 -27.53 -8.95
N TYR A 370 18.32 -26.65 -8.95
CA TYR A 370 19.71 -26.99 -9.15
C TYR A 370 20.41 -27.47 -7.86
N LYS A 371 19.71 -27.53 -6.72
CA LYS A 371 20.27 -27.88 -5.40
C LYS A 371 21.61 -27.14 -5.16
N ASP A 372 22.72 -27.87 -5.14
CA ASP A 372 24.07 -27.35 -4.87
C ASP A 372 24.77 -26.71 -6.10
N GLN A 373 24.05 -26.47 -7.21
CA GLN A 373 24.61 -25.89 -8.43
C GLN A 373 24.20 -24.42 -8.60
N ASN A 374 25.19 -23.56 -8.88
CA ASN A 374 24.96 -22.16 -9.23
C ASN A 374 24.41 -22.06 -10.66
N SER A 375 23.32 -21.32 -10.85
CA SER A 375 22.77 -21.05 -12.18
C SER A 375 22.85 -19.57 -12.50
N VAL A 376 23.13 -19.25 -13.77
CA VAL A 376 23.08 -17.88 -14.28
C VAL A 376 22.05 -17.82 -15.39
N ARG A 377 21.02 -17.01 -15.16
CA ARG A 377 19.96 -16.75 -16.13
C ARG A 377 20.19 -15.39 -16.77
N VAL A 378 20.39 -15.39 -18.08
CA VAL A 378 20.44 -14.18 -18.91
C VAL A 378 19.09 -14.09 -19.63
N LEU A 379 18.25 -13.12 -19.25
CA LEU A 379 17.00 -12.85 -19.94
C LEU A 379 17.29 -11.79 -21.02
N ASN A 380 17.38 -12.22 -22.27
CA ASN A 380 17.52 -11.30 -23.41
C ASN A 380 16.15 -10.74 -23.82
N GLY A 381 16.09 -9.45 -24.13
CA GLY A 381 14.89 -8.74 -24.61
C GLY A 381 14.87 -8.48 -26.11
N LEU A 382 15.78 -9.08 -26.88
CA LEU A 382 15.85 -8.95 -28.34
C LEU A 382 15.84 -10.33 -28.98
N ALA A 383 14.91 -10.52 -29.93
CA ALA A 383 14.52 -11.82 -30.47
C ALA A 383 15.52 -12.44 -31.47
N ASP A 384 16.64 -11.79 -31.81
CA ASP A 384 17.48 -12.18 -32.96
C ASP A 384 19.00 -12.03 -32.73
N GLU A 385 19.50 -12.08 -31.49
CA GLU A 385 20.96 -12.10 -31.25
C GLU A 385 21.42 -13.36 -30.50
N ASP A 386 22.36 -14.08 -31.10
CA ASP A 386 23.04 -15.26 -30.52
C ASP A 386 23.88 -14.85 -29.31
N PHE A 387 23.52 -15.33 -28.12
CA PHE A 387 24.30 -15.12 -26.91
C PHE A 387 25.33 -16.24 -26.71
N THR A 388 26.62 -15.92 -26.80
CA THR A 388 27.68 -16.91 -26.54
C THR A 388 28.23 -16.79 -25.12
N ALA A 389 27.81 -17.70 -24.22
CA ALA A 389 28.41 -17.83 -22.88
C ALA A 389 29.68 -18.71 -22.94
N LYS A 390 30.86 -18.14 -22.66
CA LYS A 390 32.12 -18.92 -22.55
C LYS A 390 32.50 -19.14 -21.09
N SER A 391 32.56 -20.41 -20.68
CA SER A 391 33.14 -20.84 -19.41
C SER A 391 34.56 -21.36 -19.63
N SER A 392 35.48 -21.07 -18.70
CA SER A 392 36.82 -21.64 -18.67
C SER A 392 36.91 -22.98 -17.93
N TYR A 393 35.78 -23.56 -17.51
CA TYR A 393 35.73 -24.75 -16.66
C TYR A 393 34.84 -25.90 -17.19
N TRP A 394 34.04 -25.67 -18.23
CA TRP A 394 33.24 -26.71 -18.88
C TRP A 394 33.50 -26.68 -20.38
N ASN A 395 33.76 -27.84 -20.98
CA ASN A 395 34.02 -27.97 -22.43
C ASN A 395 32.73 -28.18 -23.25
N PHE A 396 31.57 -28.21 -22.62
CA PHE A 396 30.27 -28.34 -23.29
C PHE A 396 29.32 -27.26 -22.77
N VAL A 397 28.90 -26.38 -23.69
CA VAL A 397 27.59 -25.73 -23.61
C VAL A 397 26.67 -26.70 -24.31
N GLU A 398 26.03 -27.58 -23.56
CA GLU A 398 24.92 -28.35 -24.10
C GLU A 398 23.73 -27.39 -24.20
N ASP A 399 23.29 -27.10 -25.43
CA ASP A 399 21.89 -26.76 -25.67
C ASP A 399 21.07 -27.99 -25.26
N TYR A 400 20.79 -28.14 -23.97
CA TYR A 400 19.98 -29.25 -23.48
C TYR A 400 18.54 -28.79 -23.27
N ASP A 401 17.74 -29.14 -24.28
CA ASP A 401 16.42 -29.77 -24.15
C ASP A 401 16.34 -30.60 -22.83
N PRO A 402 15.21 -30.62 -22.11
CA PRO A 402 15.19 -30.94 -20.69
C PRO A 402 15.49 -32.42 -20.49
N TYR A 403 16.58 -32.80 -19.83
CA TYR A 403 16.68 -33.93 -18.89
C TYR A 403 18.15 -34.13 -18.44
N VAL A 404 18.31 -34.53 -17.17
CA VAL A 404 19.52 -35.08 -16.50
C VAL A 404 20.25 -34.12 -15.53
N SER A 405 20.59 -34.70 -14.38
CA SER A 405 21.15 -34.15 -13.14
C SER A 405 22.34 -35.04 -12.71
N PRO A 406 23.08 -34.79 -11.61
CA PRO A 406 24.07 -33.73 -11.36
C PRO A 406 25.43 -34.34 -10.90
N LYS A 407 26.49 -33.50 -10.69
CA LYS A 407 27.52 -33.71 -9.63
C LYS A 407 28.52 -32.54 -9.49
N GLU A 408 28.40 -31.82 -8.37
CA GLU A 408 29.43 -31.24 -7.48
C GLU A 408 30.67 -30.47 -8.01
N LYS A 409 30.76 -29.17 -7.60
CA LYS A 409 31.84 -28.47 -6.83
C LYS A 409 32.29 -27.08 -7.34
N SER A 410 32.12 -26.10 -6.45
CA SER A 410 32.61 -24.69 -6.32
C SER A 410 33.62 -24.12 -7.34
N GLY A 411 33.36 -22.89 -7.80
CA GLY A 411 34.29 -22.06 -8.59
C GLY A 411 33.91 -20.58 -8.64
N SER A 412 34.89 -19.68 -8.80
CA SER A 412 34.68 -18.24 -8.97
C SER A 412 34.30 -17.90 -10.41
N MET A 413 33.29 -17.05 -10.58
CA MET A 413 32.71 -16.72 -11.88
C MET A 413 33.29 -15.40 -12.42
N ARG A 414 33.77 -15.43 -13.67
CA ARG A 414 34.17 -14.23 -14.42
C ARG A 414 33.31 -14.16 -15.68
N VAL A 415 32.36 -13.23 -15.72
CA VAL A 415 31.48 -13.03 -16.89
C VAL A 415 32.13 -12.00 -17.81
N ARG A 416 32.46 -12.40 -19.04
CA ARG A 416 32.92 -11.50 -20.10
C ARG A 416 31.77 -11.31 -21.10
N ALA A 417 31.12 -10.16 -21.06
CA ALA A 417 30.21 -9.73 -22.12
C ALA A 417 31.03 -8.90 -23.13
N ILE A 418 31.02 -9.29 -24.40
CA ILE A 418 31.63 -8.51 -25.49
C ILE A 418 30.49 -7.73 -26.15
N LEU A 419 30.51 -6.40 -26.02
CA LEU A 419 29.53 -5.51 -26.65
C LEU A 419 29.93 -5.28 -28.10
N ILE A 420 29.05 -5.62 -29.04
CA ILE A 420 29.33 -5.53 -30.50
C ILE A 420 28.91 -4.17 -31.09
N ASN A 421 28.15 -3.34 -30.36
CA ASN A 421 27.71 -2.03 -30.87
C ASN A 421 27.95 -0.89 -29.84
N PRO A 422 28.89 0.04 -30.08
CA PRO A 422 29.21 1.11 -29.13
C PRO A 422 28.19 2.27 -29.10
N ASN A 423 27.12 2.23 -29.89
CA ASN A 423 26.16 3.35 -30.04
C ASN A 423 24.81 3.13 -29.33
N VAL A 424 24.71 2.18 -28.40
CA VAL A 424 23.48 1.88 -27.67
C VAL A 424 23.74 1.89 -26.16
N ASN A 425 22.80 2.43 -25.38
CA ASN A 425 22.85 2.32 -23.91
C ASN A 425 22.47 0.89 -23.51
N TYR A 426 23.32 0.22 -22.75
CA TYR A 426 23.09 -1.14 -22.29
C TYR A 426 22.72 -1.20 -20.81
N HIS A 427 21.71 -2.00 -20.50
CA HIS A 427 21.33 -2.34 -19.13
C HIS A 427 21.66 -3.81 -18.89
N LEU A 428 22.70 -4.10 -18.10
CA LEU A 428 23.03 -5.46 -17.72
C LEU A 428 22.32 -5.81 -16.41
N ARG A 429 21.32 -6.70 -16.49
CA ARG A 429 20.65 -7.23 -15.30
C ARG A 429 21.13 -8.66 -15.06
N TYR A 430 21.74 -8.91 -13.91
CA TYR A 430 22.09 -10.26 -13.48
C TYR A 430 21.20 -10.70 -12.32
N HIS A 431 20.75 -11.94 -12.39
CA HIS A 431 19.99 -12.60 -11.33
C HIS A 431 20.92 -13.61 -10.65
N LEU A 432 21.20 -13.39 -9.37
CA LEU A 432 21.89 -14.35 -8.53
C LEU A 432 20.87 -14.91 -7.54
N ILE A 433 20.75 -16.23 -7.52
CA ILE A 433 19.89 -16.96 -6.59
C ILE A 433 20.84 -17.67 -5.62
N ASP A 434 20.72 -17.33 -4.34
CA ASP A 434 21.46 -17.99 -3.26
C ASP A 434 20.84 -19.37 -2.95
N SER A 435 21.61 -20.28 -2.33
CA SER A 435 21.19 -21.66 -1.99
C SER A 435 19.97 -21.74 -1.08
N ASP A 436 19.62 -20.62 -0.41
CA ASP A 436 18.44 -20.50 0.46
C ASP A 436 17.18 -20.00 -0.27
N GLY A 437 17.20 -19.88 -1.60
CA GLY A 437 16.05 -19.42 -2.40
C GLY A 437 15.75 -17.92 -2.26
N ILE A 438 16.68 -17.16 -1.68
CA ILE A 438 16.57 -15.70 -1.55
C ILE A 438 16.88 -15.08 -2.93
N GLU A 439 15.84 -14.54 -3.56
CA GLU A 439 15.89 -13.88 -4.86
C GLU A 439 16.57 -12.50 -4.72
N GLN A 440 17.90 -12.43 -4.82
CA GLN A 440 18.62 -11.15 -4.80
C GLN A 440 18.73 -10.59 -6.22
N ARG A 441 17.82 -9.66 -6.56
CA ARG A 441 17.98 -8.85 -7.78
C ARG A 441 19.03 -7.79 -7.53
N MET A 442 20.18 -7.93 -8.19
CA MET A 442 21.11 -6.82 -8.38
C MET A 442 20.89 -6.25 -9.77
N VAL A 443 20.45 -4.99 -9.82
CA VAL A 443 20.47 -4.18 -11.04
C VAL A 443 21.76 -3.39 -10.98
N VAL A 444 22.74 -3.72 -11.81
CA VAL A 444 23.87 -2.83 -12.07
C VAL A 444 23.55 -2.08 -13.33
N ASP A 445 22.97 -0.89 -13.15
CA ASP A 445 22.84 0.07 -14.23
C ASP A 445 24.19 0.77 -14.40
N LYS A 446 24.89 0.47 -15.50
CA LYS A 446 26.13 1.14 -15.85
C LYS A 446 26.03 1.74 -17.25
N THR A 447 25.98 3.07 -17.32
CA THR A 447 26.06 3.81 -18.57
C THR A 447 27.50 3.84 -19.03
N VAL A 448 27.84 3.08 -20.07
CA VAL A 448 29.17 3.13 -20.68
C VAL A 448 29.18 4.28 -21.69
N LEU A 449 29.85 5.37 -21.36
CA LEU A 449 30.02 6.50 -22.29
C LEU A 449 31.09 6.16 -23.35
N PRO A 450 30.90 6.58 -24.61
CA PRO A 450 31.90 6.36 -25.65
C PRO A 450 33.18 7.14 -25.32
N GLY A 451 34.29 6.42 -25.06
CA GLY A 451 35.63 7.01 -24.96
C GLY A 451 36.45 6.69 -23.70
N ASN A 452 35.85 6.13 -22.65
CA ASN A 452 36.64 5.68 -21.48
C ASN A 452 37.19 4.27 -21.73
N LYS A 453 38.52 4.18 -21.92
CA LYS A 453 39.27 2.92 -22.12
C LYS A 453 39.76 2.29 -20.80
N GLU A 454 39.24 2.71 -19.66
CA GLU A 454 39.68 2.15 -18.38
C GLU A 454 38.86 0.90 -18.03
N ASP A 455 39.57 -0.18 -17.69
CA ASP A 455 39.04 -1.42 -17.09
C ASP A 455 38.38 -1.09 -15.74
N GLU A 456 37.14 -0.64 -15.76
CA GLU A 456 36.42 -0.38 -14.53
C GLU A 456 35.86 -1.70 -13.97
N SER A 457 36.53 -2.27 -12.96
CA SER A 457 36.00 -3.39 -12.18
C SER A 457 35.22 -2.88 -10.97
N THR A 458 34.03 -3.43 -10.73
CA THR A 458 33.31 -3.21 -9.47
C THR A 458 33.46 -4.45 -8.59
N GLU A 459 33.94 -4.26 -7.36
CA GLU A 459 34.20 -5.32 -6.38
C GLU A 459 33.23 -5.14 -5.20
N PHE A 460 32.39 -6.14 -4.94
CA PHE A 460 31.45 -6.12 -3.82
C PHE A 460 31.84 -7.18 -2.79
N ASP A 461 31.90 -6.79 -1.51
CA ASP A 461 32.18 -7.68 -0.38
C ASP A 461 30.95 -7.76 0.53
N ARG A 462 30.28 -8.92 0.56
CA ARG A 462 29.24 -9.26 1.53
C ARG A 462 29.43 -10.67 2.05
N GLY A 463 30.34 -10.83 3.01
CA GLY A 463 30.39 -11.91 4.00
C GLY A 463 30.74 -13.31 3.48
N ASN A 464 30.01 -13.82 2.48
CA ASN A 464 30.17 -15.16 1.92
C ASN A 464 30.44 -15.18 0.40
N PHE A 465 30.33 -14.03 -0.31
CA PHE A 465 30.67 -13.96 -1.73
C PHE A 465 31.45 -12.68 -2.06
N LYS A 466 32.50 -12.84 -2.88
CA LYS A 466 33.20 -11.76 -3.59
C LYS A 466 32.83 -11.82 -5.06
N ILE A 467 32.16 -10.79 -5.57
CA ILE A 467 31.81 -10.69 -6.99
C ILE A 467 32.66 -9.57 -7.58
N LYS A 468 33.46 -9.91 -8.59
CA LYS A 468 34.30 -8.98 -9.34
C LYS A 468 33.89 -9.01 -10.81
N ALA A 469 33.11 -8.02 -11.24
CA ALA A 469 32.68 -7.89 -12.62
C ALA A 469 33.72 -7.09 -13.40
N TYR A 470 34.15 -7.61 -14.55
CA TYR A 470 35.07 -6.92 -15.47
C TYR A 470 34.32 -6.55 -16.74
N PHE A 471 34.33 -5.26 -17.09
CA PHE A 471 33.75 -4.76 -18.33
C PHE A 471 34.89 -4.44 -19.29
N MET A 472 35.02 -5.22 -20.38
CA MET A 472 35.96 -4.89 -21.46
C MET A 472 35.18 -4.38 -22.66
N ILE A 473 35.45 -3.13 -23.06
CA ILE A 473 34.96 -2.55 -24.30
C ILE A 473 35.95 -2.95 -25.40
N GLY A 474 35.59 -3.94 -26.21
CA GLY A 474 36.36 -4.30 -27.39
C GLY A 474 35.83 -3.56 -28.62
N SER A 475 36.66 -2.77 -29.31
CA SER A 475 36.38 -2.44 -30.70
C SER A 475 36.74 -3.67 -31.55
N ILE A 476 35.80 -4.17 -32.35
CA ILE A 476 36.15 -5.03 -33.47
C ILE A 476 36.80 -4.11 -34.49
N ASP A 477 38.13 -4.06 -34.49
CA ASP A 477 38.85 -3.46 -35.61
C ASP A 477 38.86 -4.48 -36.75
N GLU A 478 38.50 -3.99 -37.93
CA GLU A 478 38.39 -4.76 -39.17
C GLU A 478 39.73 -5.42 -39.55
N ARG A 479 39.63 -6.62 -40.16
CA ARG A 479 40.67 -7.39 -40.88
C ARG A 479 41.62 -8.24 -40.04
N SER A 480 41.29 -9.54 -39.93
CA SER A 480 41.97 -10.63 -40.67
C SER A 480 41.40 -11.98 -40.25
#